data_AF-A0A1L3SZL2-F1
#
_entry.id   AF-A0A1L3SZL2-F1
#
_cell.length_a   1.000
_cell.length_b   1.000
_cell.length_c   1.000
_cell.angle_alpha   90.00
_cell.angle_beta   90.00
_cell.angle_gamma   90.00
#
_symmetry.space_group_name_H-M   'P 1'
#
loop_
_entity.id
_entity.type
_entity.pdbx_description
1 polymer ?
#
loop_
_entity_poly.entity_id
_entity_poly.type
_entity_poly.pdbx_seq_one_letter_code
_entity_poly.pdbx_strand_id
1 'polypeptide(L)'
;MAGISTQVLTANEAASVTRVPLKQVHRIIDAGLLRGRVEMRRGSRVIVGTGLVGLRLAWLTADTLTPTARRRIVERAIATDAASVVAADPLKVDLKPIAAEVKIGLARLRKAKAMVTCDADVLGGQPVFAGTRVPVHDVADMLANDDTVEAIHSAYPQLTLDQIGLAADYALSYPRRGRPPTKQGWRTAPAKSSRAVALDDLPAAS
;
A
#
# COMPACT_ATOMS: atom_id res chain seq x y z
N MET A 1 19.44 11.16 2.24
CA MET A 1 18.15 10.49 2.54
C MET A 1 17.71 10.64 4.00
N ALA A 2 18.19 11.66 4.73
CA ALA A 2 17.79 11.90 6.12
C ALA A 2 16.25 11.97 6.27
N GLY A 3 15.72 11.30 7.29
CA GLY A 3 14.29 11.18 7.59
C GLY A 3 13.58 9.95 7.03
N ILE A 4 14.09 9.34 5.95
CA ILE A 4 13.52 8.11 5.38
C ILE A 4 13.99 6.89 6.19
N SER A 5 15.29 6.83 6.54
CA SER A 5 15.93 5.65 7.14
C SER A 5 15.32 5.17 8.46
N THR A 6 14.58 6.02 9.18
CA THR A 6 13.92 5.69 10.45
C THR A 6 12.47 5.24 10.29
N GLN A 7 11.90 5.31 9.09
CA GLN A 7 10.50 4.97 8.86
C GLN A 7 10.30 3.46 8.83
N VAL A 8 9.18 3.01 9.37
CA VAL A 8 8.72 1.62 9.33
C VAL A 8 7.26 1.66 8.92
N LEU A 9 6.94 1.10 7.76
CA LEU A 9 5.62 1.21 7.15
C LEU A 9 5.09 -0.18 6.77
N THR A 10 3.81 -0.40 6.97
CA THR A 10 3.09 -1.55 6.42
C THR A 10 3.08 -1.49 4.88
N ALA A 11 2.72 -2.60 4.23
CA ALA A 11 2.62 -2.64 2.77
C ALA A 11 1.60 -1.61 2.21
N ASN A 12 0.50 -1.36 2.93
CA ASN A 12 -0.52 -0.38 2.56
C ASN A 12 0.00 1.05 2.67
N GLU A 13 0.61 1.40 3.81
CA GLU A 13 1.22 2.72 4.00
C GLU A 13 2.35 2.95 2.98
N ALA A 14 3.17 1.93 2.71
CA ALA A 14 4.22 2.02 1.69
C ALA A 14 3.64 2.19 0.28
N ALA A 15 2.53 1.53 -0.05
CA ALA A 15 1.83 1.71 -1.33
C ALA A 15 1.34 3.15 -1.50
N SER A 16 0.72 3.73 -0.47
CA SER A 16 0.31 5.15 -0.46
C SER A 16 1.50 6.09 -0.62
N VAL A 17 2.55 5.92 0.21
CA VAL A 17 3.73 6.80 0.21
C VAL A 17 4.50 6.75 -1.11
N THR A 18 4.68 5.56 -1.68
CA THR A 18 5.48 5.36 -2.90
C THR A 18 4.66 5.46 -4.19
N ARG A 19 3.33 5.59 -4.09
CA ARG A 19 2.39 5.51 -5.22
C ARG A 19 2.60 4.26 -6.07
N VAL A 20 3.02 3.16 -5.44
CA VAL A 20 3.14 1.85 -6.08
C VAL A 20 1.87 1.06 -5.75
N PRO A 21 1.18 0.46 -6.75
CA PRO A 21 -0.02 -0.33 -6.48
C PRO A 21 0.26 -1.44 -5.46
N LEU A 22 -0.63 -1.64 -4.49
CA LEU A 22 -0.43 -2.58 -3.38
C LEU A 22 -0.08 -4.01 -3.85
N LYS A 23 -0.72 -4.48 -4.91
CA LYS A 23 -0.42 -5.78 -5.53
C LYS A 23 1.04 -5.87 -5.99
N GLN A 24 1.58 -4.78 -6.55
CA GLN A 24 2.98 -4.73 -6.97
C GLN A 24 3.92 -4.61 -5.77
N VAL A 25 3.53 -3.93 -4.70
CA VAL A 25 4.29 -3.92 -3.44
C VAL A 25 4.50 -5.34 -2.94
N HIS A 26 3.43 -6.14 -2.83
CA HIS A 26 3.54 -7.54 -2.43
C HIS A 26 4.41 -8.35 -3.39
N ARG A 27 4.19 -8.22 -4.71
CA ARG A 27 5.01 -8.92 -5.70
C ARG A 27 6.50 -8.59 -5.59
N ILE A 28 6.85 -7.32 -5.35
CA ILE A 28 8.25 -6.87 -5.19
C ILE A 28 8.87 -7.46 -3.91
N ILE A 29 8.11 -7.51 -2.82
CA ILE A 29 8.52 -8.15 -1.56
C ILE A 29 8.74 -9.66 -1.79
N ASP A 30 7.77 -10.34 -2.41
CA ASP A 30 7.81 -11.78 -2.66
C ASP A 30 8.96 -12.17 -3.60
N ALA A 31 9.28 -11.32 -4.59
CA ALA A 31 10.43 -11.49 -5.47
C ALA A 31 11.79 -11.30 -4.74
N GLY A 32 11.79 -10.88 -3.47
CA GLY A 32 12.98 -10.69 -2.66
C GLY A 32 13.83 -9.49 -3.08
N LEU A 33 13.26 -8.50 -3.79
CA LEU A 33 14.01 -7.32 -4.24
C LEU A 33 14.38 -6.37 -3.10
N LEU A 34 13.68 -6.46 -1.96
CA LEU A 34 13.87 -5.60 -0.79
C LEU A 34 14.46 -6.36 0.41
N ARG A 35 15.26 -7.42 0.14
CA ARG A 35 15.92 -8.20 1.19
C ARG A 35 16.74 -7.29 2.12
N GLY A 36 16.64 -7.54 3.43
CA GLY A 36 17.28 -6.71 4.45
C GLY A 36 16.57 -5.39 4.78
N ARG A 37 15.50 -5.03 4.04
CA ARG A 37 14.64 -3.86 4.32
C ARG A 37 13.18 -4.22 4.51
N VAL A 38 12.87 -5.50 4.64
CA VAL A 38 11.54 -6.02 4.99
C VAL A 38 11.66 -6.84 6.26
N GLU A 39 10.85 -6.52 7.26
CA GLU A 39 10.81 -7.17 8.56
C GLU A 39 9.41 -7.70 8.85
N MET A 40 9.32 -8.70 9.73
CA MET A 40 8.05 -9.15 10.31
C MET A 40 7.81 -8.43 11.64
N ARG A 41 6.70 -7.69 11.76
CA ARG A 41 6.28 -7.05 13.01
C ARG A 41 4.82 -7.38 13.31
N ARG A 42 4.56 -7.93 14.49
CA ARG A 42 3.21 -8.30 14.96
C ARG A 42 2.41 -9.10 13.91
N GLY A 43 3.08 -10.03 13.21
CA GLY A 43 2.47 -10.87 12.18
C GLY A 43 2.33 -10.23 10.79
N SER A 44 2.74 -8.98 10.60
CA SER A 44 2.66 -8.26 9.32
C SER A 44 4.05 -7.92 8.78
N ARG A 45 4.20 -7.95 7.45
CA ARG A 45 5.41 -7.46 6.75
C ARG A 45 5.45 -5.94 6.77
N VAL A 46 6.57 -5.38 7.18
CA VAL A 46 6.83 -3.94 7.16
C VAL A 46 8.08 -3.63 6.35
N ILE A 47 8.07 -2.52 5.63
CA ILE A 47 9.20 -1.99 4.87
C ILE A 47 9.89 -0.92 5.71
N VAL A 48 11.22 -1.01 5.79
CA VAL A 48 12.04 -0.17 6.66
C VAL A 48 12.97 0.72 5.84
N GLY A 49 13.04 1.99 6.25
CA GLY A 49 14.06 2.91 5.79
C GLY A 49 14.11 3.05 4.27
N THR A 50 15.31 2.84 3.72
CA THR A 50 15.60 2.94 2.28
C THR A 50 14.91 1.89 1.43
N GLY A 51 14.27 0.89 2.04
CA GLY A 51 13.36 -0.04 1.36
C GLY A 51 12.23 0.66 0.61
N LEU A 52 11.79 1.86 1.04
CA LEU A 52 10.76 2.65 0.32
C LEU A 52 11.29 3.20 -1.03
N VAL A 53 12.54 3.65 -1.04
CA VAL A 53 13.19 4.12 -2.28
C VAL A 53 13.49 2.92 -3.18
N GLY A 54 13.96 1.81 -2.61
CA GLY A 54 14.11 0.54 -3.32
C GLY A 54 12.80 0.04 -3.93
N LEU A 55 11.68 0.16 -3.21
CA LEU A 55 10.35 -0.23 -3.69
C LEU A 55 9.93 0.59 -4.91
N ARG A 56 10.03 1.91 -4.83
CA ARG A 56 9.69 2.81 -5.93
C ARG A 56 10.61 2.59 -7.13
N LEU A 57 11.91 2.47 -6.90
CA LEU A 57 12.90 2.14 -7.94
C LEU A 57 12.57 0.81 -8.62
N ALA A 58 12.27 -0.23 -7.84
CA ALA A 58 11.92 -1.54 -8.36
C ALA A 58 10.66 -1.49 -9.23
N TRP A 59 9.68 -0.64 -8.91
CA TRP A 59 8.48 -0.48 -9.73
C TRP A 59 8.79 0.25 -11.05
N LEU A 60 9.51 1.38 -10.99
CA LEU A 60 9.87 2.18 -12.18
C LEU A 60 10.76 1.42 -13.18
N THR A 61 11.56 0.47 -12.68
CA THR A 61 12.50 -0.31 -13.49
C THR A 61 11.94 -1.64 -13.99
N ALA A 62 10.67 -1.95 -13.68
CA ALA A 62 10.07 -3.24 -14.00
C ALA A 62 10.02 -3.54 -15.50
N ASP A 63 9.74 -2.53 -16.32
CA ASP A 63 9.57 -2.67 -17.77
C ASP A 63 10.79 -2.20 -18.57
N THR A 64 11.77 -1.58 -17.91
CA THR A 64 12.95 -1.00 -18.57
C THR A 64 14.21 -1.82 -18.39
N LEU A 65 14.32 -2.60 -17.31
CA LEU A 65 15.51 -3.39 -16.99
C LEU A 65 15.22 -4.88 -16.99
N THR A 66 16.23 -5.68 -17.36
CA THR A 66 16.16 -7.14 -17.18
C THR A 66 16.02 -7.50 -15.69
N PRO A 67 15.42 -8.65 -15.34
CA PRO A 67 15.24 -9.05 -13.94
C PRO A 67 16.54 -9.06 -13.12
N THR A 68 17.67 -9.43 -13.75
CA THR A 68 18.98 -9.47 -13.12
C THR A 68 19.57 -8.08 -12.91
N ALA A 69 19.50 -7.19 -13.90
CA ALA A 69 19.95 -5.81 -13.78
C ALA A 69 19.12 -5.04 -12.74
N ARG A 70 17.80 -5.23 -12.78
CA ARG A 70 16.84 -4.69 -11.82
C ARG A 70 17.15 -5.13 -10.39
N ARG A 71 17.42 -6.42 -10.16
CA ARG A 71 17.81 -6.92 -8.84
C ARG A 71 19.09 -6.24 -8.34
N ARG A 72 20.14 -6.20 -9.15
CA ARG A 72 21.43 -5.60 -8.79
C ARG A 72 21.31 -4.13 -8.41
N ILE A 73 20.56 -3.34 -9.20
CA ILE A 73 20.43 -1.90 -8.93
C ILE A 73 19.62 -1.62 -7.66
N VAL A 74 18.54 -2.39 -7.43
CA VAL A 74 17.72 -2.25 -6.22
C VAL A 74 18.49 -2.68 -4.98
N GLU A 75 19.21 -3.80 -5.02
CA GLU A 75 20.07 -4.26 -3.91
C GLU A 75 21.12 -3.21 -3.53
N ARG A 76 21.79 -2.60 -4.51
CA ARG A 76 22.75 -1.52 -4.25
C ARG A 76 22.07 -0.26 -3.69
N ALA A 77 20.86 0.07 -4.16
CA ALA A 77 20.11 1.22 -3.67
C ALA A 77 19.67 1.09 -2.21
N ILE A 78 19.32 -0.13 -1.77
CA ILE A 78 18.90 -0.37 -0.38
C ILE A 78 20.07 -0.67 0.57
N ALA A 79 21.26 -1.01 0.04
CA ALA A 79 22.45 -1.24 0.85
C ALA A 79 23.03 0.06 1.39
N THR A 80 23.02 1.13 0.59
CA THR A 80 23.67 2.39 0.94
C THR A 80 22.65 3.47 1.29
N ASP A 81 22.41 3.66 2.59
CA ASP A 81 21.34 4.54 3.09
C ASP A 81 21.48 6.03 2.75
N ALA A 82 22.66 6.46 2.30
CA ALA A 82 22.93 7.85 1.94
C ALA A 82 23.17 8.07 0.44
N ALA A 83 23.16 7.01 -0.38
CA ALA A 83 23.49 7.14 -1.80
C ALA A 83 22.44 7.97 -2.54
N SER A 84 22.88 9.05 -3.17
CA SER A 84 22.05 9.81 -4.10
C SER A 84 22.07 9.22 -5.51
N VAL A 85 23.12 8.50 -5.88
CA VAL A 85 23.27 7.85 -7.18
C VAL A 85 23.79 6.44 -6.94
N VAL A 86 23.23 5.48 -7.68
CA VAL A 86 23.64 4.09 -7.63
C VAL A 86 24.11 3.66 -9.01
N ALA A 87 25.26 3.02 -9.07
CA ALA A 87 25.82 2.47 -10.29
C ALA A 87 25.78 0.94 -10.26
N ALA A 88 25.45 0.33 -11.38
CA ALA A 88 25.62 -1.10 -11.68
C ALA A 88 25.99 -1.20 -13.16
N ASP A 89 27.29 -1.25 -13.45
CA ASP A 89 27.88 -1.15 -14.81
C ASP A 89 27.08 -1.91 -15.88
N PRO A 90 26.68 -1.27 -17.01
CA PRO A 90 26.91 0.13 -17.42
C PRO A 90 25.90 1.16 -16.90
N LEU A 91 24.98 0.76 -16.01
CA LEU A 91 23.87 1.61 -15.56
C LEU A 91 24.26 2.54 -14.41
N LYS A 92 23.78 3.78 -14.45
CA LYS A 92 23.75 4.70 -13.32
C LYS A 92 22.34 5.24 -13.15
N VAL A 93 21.81 5.20 -11.93
CA VAL A 93 20.46 5.70 -11.59
C VAL A 93 20.57 6.75 -10.51
N ASP A 94 20.00 7.94 -10.77
CA ASP A 94 19.81 8.98 -9.77
C ASP A 94 18.61 8.66 -8.89
N LEU A 95 18.85 8.54 -7.58
CA LEU A 95 17.84 8.26 -6.57
C LEU A 95 17.23 9.54 -5.98
N LYS A 96 17.81 10.72 -6.22
CA LYS A 96 17.28 11.99 -5.70
C LYS A 96 15.81 12.22 -6.05
N PRO A 97 15.34 12.07 -7.32
CA PRO A 97 13.93 12.28 -7.63
C PRO A 97 13.03 11.29 -6.88
N ILE A 98 13.43 10.01 -6.84
CA ILE A 98 12.69 8.96 -6.13
C ILE A 98 12.61 9.28 -4.63
N ALA A 99 13.72 9.68 -4.02
CA ALA A 99 13.76 10.02 -2.60
C ALA A 99 12.94 11.28 -2.28
N ALA A 100 12.87 12.24 -3.20
CA ALA A 100 12.03 13.44 -3.06
C ALA A 100 10.53 13.07 -3.11
N GLU A 101 10.11 12.23 -4.08
CA GLU A 101 8.74 11.71 -4.15
C GLU A 101 8.35 10.99 -2.86
N VAL A 102 9.21 10.10 -2.36
CA VAL A 102 8.96 9.35 -1.12
C VAL A 102 8.83 10.29 0.08
N LYS A 103 9.65 11.35 0.17
CA LYS A 103 9.53 12.36 1.24
C LYS A 103 8.21 13.09 1.20
N ILE A 104 7.73 13.46 0.01
CA ILE A 104 6.42 14.10 -0.18
C ILE A 104 5.31 13.13 0.26
N GLY A 105 5.36 11.87 -0.16
CA GLY A 105 4.42 10.84 0.25
C GLY A 105 4.40 10.63 1.77
N LEU A 106 5.57 10.59 2.42
CA LEU A 106 5.68 10.50 3.89
C LEU A 106 5.03 11.69 4.59
N ALA A 107 5.22 12.91 4.07
CA ALA A 107 4.58 14.11 4.63
C ALA A 107 3.06 14.05 4.50
N ARG A 108 2.55 13.60 3.33
CA ARG A 108 1.11 13.38 3.10
C ARG A 108 0.54 12.33 4.04
N LEU A 109 1.17 11.17 4.18
CA LEU A 109 0.74 10.12 5.11
C LEU A 109 0.63 10.63 6.55
N ARG A 110 1.62 11.43 7.02
CA ARG A 110 1.58 12.01 8.37
C ARG A 110 0.40 12.96 8.55
N LYS A 111 0.16 13.86 7.58
CA LYS A 111 -1.00 14.76 7.60
C LYS A 111 -2.32 14.00 7.57
N ALA A 112 -2.44 13.03 6.66
CA ALA A 112 -3.62 12.18 6.53
C ALA A 112 -3.91 11.40 7.82
N LYS A 113 -2.88 10.93 8.52
CA LYS A 113 -3.07 10.29 9.83
C LYS A 113 -3.49 11.29 10.91
N ALA A 114 -2.90 12.48 10.94
CA ALA A 114 -3.13 13.47 11.98
C ALA A 114 -4.54 14.08 11.96
N MET A 115 -5.19 14.13 10.79
CA MET A 115 -6.56 14.66 10.65
C MET A 115 -7.65 13.67 11.09
N VAL A 116 -7.30 12.45 11.50
CA VAL A 116 -8.25 11.36 11.78
C VAL A 116 -8.20 10.94 13.24
N THR A 117 -9.38 10.77 13.83
CA THR A 117 -9.56 10.25 15.19
C THR A 117 -10.45 9.02 15.17
N CYS A 118 -10.20 8.08 16.08
CA CYS A 118 -11.06 6.92 16.31
C CYS A 118 -11.44 6.89 17.78
N ASP A 119 -12.72 7.01 18.08
CA ASP A 119 -13.27 7.02 19.44
C ASP A 119 -14.48 6.08 19.50
N ALA A 120 -14.52 5.18 20.49
CA ALA A 120 -15.60 4.20 20.64
C ALA A 120 -16.98 4.87 20.78
N ASP A 121 -17.02 6.06 21.37
CA ASP A 121 -18.26 6.84 21.58
C ASP A 121 -18.68 7.62 20.31
N VAL A 122 -17.81 7.67 19.30
CA VAL A 122 -18.06 8.33 18.01
C VAL A 122 -18.16 7.30 16.89
N LEU A 123 -19.39 7.05 16.43
CA LEU A 123 -19.69 6.07 15.37
C LEU A 123 -19.09 4.68 15.64
N GLY A 124 -19.01 4.27 16.91
CA GLY A 124 -18.51 2.95 17.29
C GLY A 124 -17.02 2.74 17.00
N GLY A 125 -16.20 3.79 17.04
CA GLY A 125 -14.76 3.70 16.79
C GLY A 125 -14.36 3.76 15.32
N GLN A 126 -15.27 4.12 14.42
CA GLN A 126 -14.93 4.32 13.02
C GLN A 126 -13.96 5.50 12.84
N PRO A 127 -13.02 5.43 11.87
CA PRO A 127 -12.16 6.56 11.55
C PRO A 127 -12.96 7.74 11.00
N VAL A 128 -12.98 8.83 11.76
CA VAL A 128 -13.67 10.08 11.42
C VAL A 128 -12.69 11.24 11.32
N PHE A 129 -13.03 12.27 10.54
CA PHE A 129 -12.27 13.52 10.58
C PHE A 129 -12.37 14.13 11.99
N ALA A 130 -11.23 14.50 12.55
CA ALA A 130 -11.12 15.02 13.91
C ALA A 130 -12.10 16.19 14.14
N GLY A 131 -12.86 16.12 15.23
CA GLY A 131 -13.87 17.14 15.57
C GLY A 131 -15.19 17.03 14.77
N THR A 132 -15.37 15.96 13.99
CA THR A 132 -16.60 15.73 13.22
C THR A 132 -17.13 14.31 13.44
N ARG A 133 -18.34 14.03 12.94
CA ARG A 133 -18.86 12.67 12.79
C ARG A 133 -18.87 12.24 11.32
N VAL A 134 -17.98 12.77 10.49
CA VAL A 134 -17.89 12.42 9.06
C VAL A 134 -16.85 11.31 8.88
N PRO A 135 -17.22 10.12 8.39
CA PRO A 135 -16.28 9.03 8.17
C PRO A 135 -15.30 9.35 7.04
N VAL A 136 -14.01 9.12 7.30
CA VAL A 136 -12.93 9.42 6.33
C VAL A 136 -13.03 8.53 5.10
N HIS A 137 -13.44 7.28 5.31
CA HIS A 137 -13.61 6.33 4.22
C HIS A 137 -14.78 6.68 3.31
N ASP A 138 -15.86 7.27 3.83
CA ASP A 138 -17.00 7.66 2.99
C ASP A 138 -16.58 8.81 2.05
N VAL A 139 -15.84 9.79 2.56
CA VAL A 139 -15.27 10.87 1.74
C VAL A 139 -14.26 10.32 0.71
N ALA A 140 -13.46 9.32 1.07
CA ALA A 140 -12.57 8.65 0.13
C ALA A 140 -13.35 7.90 -0.97
N ASP A 141 -14.47 7.26 -0.62
CA ASP A 141 -15.35 6.56 -1.56
C ASP A 141 -16.03 7.56 -2.52
N MET A 142 -16.46 8.73 -2.03
CA MET A 142 -16.98 9.82 -2.86
C MET A 142 -15.95 10.27 -3.91
N LEU A 143 -14.70 10.53 -3.50
CA LEU A 143 -13.62 10.86 -4.42
C LEU A 143 -13.34 9.75 -5.43
N ALA A 144 -13.46 8.48 -5.04
CA ALA A 144 -13.28 7.33 -5.92
C ALA A 144 -14.43 7.18 -6.94
N ASN A 145 -15.59 7.79 -6.67
CA ASN A 145 -16.76 7.85 -7.56
C ASN A 145 -16.80 9.17 -8.37
N ASP A 146 -15.65 9.82 -8.55
CA ASP A 146 -15.47 11.05 -9.34
C ASP A 146 -16.19 12.32 -8.81
N ASP A 147 -16.59 12.33 -7.53
CA ASP A 147 -17.05 13.57 -6.89
C ASP A 147 -15.89 14.57 -6.76
N THR A 148 -16.14 15.84 -7.09
CA THR A 148 -15.10 16.88 -6.97
C THR A 148 -14.90 17.29 -5.51
N VAL A 149 -13.69 17.76 -5.19
CA VAL A 149 -13.33 18.23 -3.84
C VAL A 149 -14.25 19.38 -3.41
N GLU A 150 -14.64 20.24 -4.35
CA GLU A 150 -15.52 21.38 -4.13
C GLU A 150 -16.96 20.95 -3.83
N ALA A 151 -17.47 19.93 -4.54
CA ALA A 151 -18.80 19.37 -4.30
C ALA A 151 -18.88 18.72 -2.91
N ILE A 152 -17.85 17.93 -2.56
CA ILE A 152 -17.74 17.32 -1.23
C ILE A 152 -17.64 18.40 -0.15
N HIS A 153 -16.86 19.46 -0.38
CA HIS A 153 -16.75 20.58 0.57
C HIS A 153 -18.08 21.32 0.73
N SER A 154 -18.85 21.49 -0.35
CA SER A 154 -20.19 22.08 -0.27
C SER A 154 -21.15 21.23 0.57
N ALA A 155 -21.05 19.90 0.50
CA ALA A 155 -21.83 18.98 1.33
C ALA A 155 -21.34 18.91 2.79
N TYR A 156 -20.04 19.08 3.02
CA TYR A 156 -19.40 19.07 4.34
C TYR A 156 -18.53 20.32 4.57
N PRO A 157 -19.13 21.50 4.81
CA PRO A 157 -18.39 22.77 4.92
C PRO A 157 -17.36 22.82 6.05
N GLN A 158 -17.50 21.96 7.06
CA GLN A 158 -16.55 21.82 8.16
C GLN A 158 -15.23 21.15 7.78
N LEU A 159 -15.17 20.45 6.63
CA LEU A 159 -13.96 19.80 6.15
C LEU A 159 -13.20 20.74 5.23
N THR A 160 -11.90 20.87 5.41
CA THR A 160 -11.07 21.66 4.48
C THR A 160 -10.79 20.89 3.19
N LEU A 161 -10.50 21.60 2.10
CA LEU A 161 -10.14 20.98 0.82
C LEU A 161 -8.90 20.06 0.94
N ASP A 162 -7.91 20.43 1.76
CA ASP A 162 -6.72 19.59 2.03
C ASP A 162 -7.11 18.29 2.75
N GLN A 163 -8.01 18.36 3.74
CA GLN A 163 -8.51 17.17 4.44
C GLN A 163 -9.24 16.22 3.50
N ILE A 164 -10.11 16.76 2.64
CA ILE A 164 -10.83 15.97 1.63
C ILE A 164 -9.82 15.28 0.71
N GLY A 165 -8.86 16.04 0.14
CA GLY A 165 -7.84 15.48 -0.75
C GLY A 165 -6.89 14.45 -0.11
N LEU A 166 -6.75 14.45 1.21
CA LEU A 166 -5.96 13.46 1.97
C LEU A 166 -6.76 12.21 2.35
N ALA A 167 -8.09 12.21 2.19
CA ALA A 167 -8.95 11.07 2.55
C ALA A 167 -8.56 9.81 1.77
N ALA A 168 -8.25 9.93 0.48
CA ALA A 168 -7.80 8.83 -0.36
C ALA A 168 -6.47 8.23 0.12
N ASP A 169 -5.51 9.07 0.54
CA ASP A 169 -4.22 8.61 1.10
C ASP A 169 -4.43 7.85 2.42
N TYR A 170 -5.34 8.33 3.27
CA TYR A 170 -5.70 7.64 4.51
C TYR A 170 -6.36 6.28 4.20
N ALA A 171 -7.36 6.25 3.33
CA ALA A 171 -8.11 5.04 3.00
C ALA A 171 -7.21 3.95 2.37
N LEU A 172 -6.26 4.33 1.52
CA LEU A 172 -5.29 3.40 0.94
C LEU A 172 -4.34 2.84 2.00
N SER A 173 -3.92 3.66 2.97
CA SER A 173 -2.98 3.26 4.03
C SER A 173 -3.65 2.42 5.11
N TYR A 174 -4.89 2.75 5.46
CA TYR A 174 -5.67 2.15 6.54
C TYR A 174 -7.03 1.66 6.02
N PRO A 175 -7.06 0.67 5.11
CA PRO A 175 -8.32 0.23 4.52
C PRO A 175 -9.30 -0.30 5.58
N ARG A 176 -10.60 -0.19 5.30
CA ARG A 176 -11.65 -0.73 6.16
C ARG A 176 -11.34 -2.19 6.49
N ARG A 177 -11.31 -2.51 7.78
CA ARG A 177 -11.20 -3.90 8.22
C ARG A 177 -12.51 -4.60 7.88
N GLY A 178 -12.49 -5.40 6.81
CA GLY A 178 -13.58 -6.32 6.53
C GLY A 178 -13.74 -7.34 7.65
N ARG A 179 -14.93 -7.97 7.71
CA ARG A 179 -15.11 -9.17 8.52
C ARG A 179 -14.04 -10.18 8.10
N PRO A 180 -13.23 -10.73 9.03
CA PRO A 180 -12.29 -11.78 8.69
C PRO A 180 -13.02 -12.86 7.89
N PRO A 181 -12.48 -13.33 6.76
CA PRO A 181 -13.17 -14.33 5.97
C PRO A 181 -13.36 -15.56 6.85
N THR A 182 -14.62 -15.84 7.22
CA THR A 182 -14.95 -17.08 7.91
C THR A 182 -14.61 -18.20 6.95
N LYS A 183 -13.60 -19.03 7.27
CA LYS A 183 -13.41 -20.29 6.54
C LYS A 183 -14.72 -21.03 6.65
N GLN A 184 -15.41 -21.24 5.53
CA GLN A 184 -16.70 -21.90 5.58
C GLN A 184 -16.49 -23.31 6.18
N GLY A 185 -17.28 -23.69 7.18
CA GLY A 185 -17.03 -24.91 7.98
C GLY A 185 -16.97 -26.20 7.15
N TRP A 186 -17.57 -26.21 5.96
CA TRP A 186 -17.50 -27.32 5.02
C TRP A 186 -16.12 -27.52 4.38
N ARG A 187 -15.23 -26.51 4.40
CA ARG A 187 -13.83 -26.64 3.95
C ARG A 187 -12.93 -27.35 4.96
N THR A 188 -13.30 -27.33 6.23
CA THR A 188 -12.61 -28.07 7.31
C THR A 188 -13.22 -29.45 7.56
N ALA A 189 -14.45 -29.68 7.12
CA ALA A 189 -15.07 -31.00 7.15
C ALA A 189 -14.48 -31.88 6.04
N PRO A 190 -14.18 -33.17 6.31
CA PRO A 190 -13.84 -34.11 5.26
C PRO A 190 -15.01 -34.24 4.28
N ALA A 191 -14.70 -34.44 3.00
CA ALA A 191 -15.74 -34.69 1.99
C ALA A 191 -16.54 -35.93 2.41
N LYS A 192 -17.88 -35.82 2.44
CA LYS A 192 -18.77 -36.97 2.73
C LYS A 192 -18.61 -38.09 1.69
N SER A 193 -18.31 -37.71 0.45
CA SER A 193 -17.89 -38.60 -0.62
C SER A 193 -17.05 -37.81 -1.63
N SER A 194 -16.13 -38.49 -2.29
CA SER A 194 -15.43 -38.00 -3.47
C SER A 194 -15.60 -39.03 -4.58
N ARG A 195 -15.92 -38.57 -5.79
CA ARG A 195 -15.93 -39.40 -6.99
C ARG A 195 -15.12 -38.70 -8.06
N ALA A 196 -14.13 -39.40 -8.62
CA ALA A 196 -13.50 -38.96 -9.85
C ALA A 196 -14.45 -39.29 -11.01
N VAL A 197 -14.70 -38.32 -11.87
CA VAL A 197 -15.54 -38.49 -13.06
C VAL A 197 -14.62 -38.30 -14.26
N ALA A 198 -14.54 -39.28 -15.16
CA ALA A 198 -13.82 -39.11 -16.41
C ALA A 198 -14.59 -38.13 -17.29
N LEU A 199 -13.91 -37.43 -18.18
CA LEU A 199 -14.56 -36.50 -19.12
C LEU A 199 -15.63 -37.23 -19.97
N ASP A 200 -15.42 -38.51 -20.22
CA ASP A 200 -16.31 -39.40 -20.98
C ASP A 200 -17.57 -39.83 -20.20
N ASP A 201 -17.59 -39.62 -18.88
CA ASP A 201 -18.73 -39.95 -18.00
C ASP A 201 -19.72 -38.79 -17.85
N LEU A 202 -19.51 -37.68 -18.57
CA LEU A 202 -20.45 -36.56 -18.53
C LEU A 202 -21.73 -36.91 -19.31
N PRO A 203 -22.92 -36.58 -18.77
CA PRO A 203 -24.16 -36.80 -19.49
C PRO A 203 -24.13 -36.01 -20.81
N ALA A 204 -24.58 -36.65 -21.89
CA ALA A 204 -24.74 -35.98 -23.18
C ALA A 204 -25.62 -34.74 -22.99
N ALA A 205 -25.13 -33.59 -23.45
CA ALA A 205 -25.90 -32.34 -23.41
C ALA A 205 -27.24 -32.57 -24.12
N SER A 206 -28.34 -32.31 -23.40
CA SER A 206 -29.71 -32.35 -23.93
C SER A 206 -30.02 -31.11 -24.75
#